data_AF-A0A377A0W5-F1
#
_entry.id   AF-A0A377A0W5-F1
#
_cell.length_a   1.000
_cell.length_b   1.000
_cell.length_c   1.000
_cell.angle_alpha   90.00
_cell.angle_beta   90.00
_cell.angle_gamma   90.00
#
_symmetry.space_group_name_H-M   'P 1'
#
loop_
_entity.id
_entity.type
_entity.pdbx_description
1 polymer ?
#
loop_
_entity_poly.entity_id
_entity_poly.type
_entity_poly.pdbx_seq_one_letter_code
_entity_poly.pdbx_strand_id
1 'polypeptide(L)'
;MAYPIRHSLSPEMQNKALEKAGLPFTYMAFEVDNDSFPGAIEGLKALKMRGTGISMPNKQLACEYVDELTPAANWWCHQHHR
;
A
#
# COMPACT_ATOMS: atom_id res chain seq x y z
N MET A 1 2.67 3.13 -1.35
CA MET A 1 2.41 3.67 -2.70
C MET A 1 1.38 4.77 -2.58
N ALA A 2 1.69 5.96 -3.09
CA ALA A 2 0.83 7.15 -3.10
C ALA A 2 1.52 8.29 -3.86
N TYR A 3 0.80 9.36 -4.18
CA TYR A 3 1.38 10.58 -4.75
C TYR A 3 0.68 11.82 -4.20
N PRO A 4 1.41 12.80 -3.61
CA PRO A 4 2.84 12.78 -3.25
C PRO A 4 3.10 11.94 -1.97
N ILE A 5 4.30 11.35 -1.82
CA ILE A 5 4.58 10.45 -0.67
C ILE A 5 5.98 10.57 -0.05
N ARG A 6 6.93 11.26 -0.69
CA ARG A 6 8.34 11.30 -0.22
C ARG A 6 8.56 11.95 1.15
N HIS A 7 7.61 12.76 1.61
CA HIS A 7 7.62 13.39 2.94
C HIS A 7 7.13 12.43 4.04
N SER A 8 6.67 11.23 3.70
CA SER A 8 6.10 10.29 4.66
C SER A 8 7.14 9.81 5.66
N LEU A 9 6.77 9.80 6.94
CA LEU A 9 7.53 9.18 8.02
C LEU A 9 7.32 7.66 8.12
N SER A 10 6.40 7.09 7.31
CA SER A 10 6.09 5.66 7.35
C SER A 10 7.30 4.75 7.06
N PRO A 11 8.20 5.05 6.09
CA PRO A 11 9.40 4.25 5.90
C PRO A 11 10.32 4.21 7.12
N GLU A 12 10.55 5.35 7.77
CA GLU A 12 11.37 5.39 8.98
C GLU A 12 10.74 4.57 10.11
N MET A 13 9.44 4.78 10.37
CA MET A 13 8.70 4.06 11.40
C MET A 13 8.70 2.54 11.18
N GLN A 14 8.38 2.11 9.96
CA GLN A 14 8.28 0.68 9.62
C GLN A 14 9.66 0.01 9.65
N ASN A 15 10.70 0.64 9.11
CA ASN A 15 12.04 0.05 9.13
C ASN A 15 12.58 -0.10 10.56
N LYS A 16 12.35 0.89 11.45
CA LYS A 16 12.71 0.74 12.88
C LYS A 16 11.96 -0.41 13.57
N ALA A 17 10.69 -0.60 13.24
CA ALA A 17 9.90 -1.71 13.79
C ALA A 17 10.38 -3.07 13.27
N LEU A 18 10.69 -3.17 11.97
CA LEU A 18 11.21 -4.38 11.33
C LEU A 18 12.60 -4.76 11.87
N GLU A 19 13.48 -3.78 12.03
CA GLU A 19 14.80 -3.96 12.65
C GLU A 19 14.67 -4.48 14.09
N LYS A 20 13.82 -3.84 14.91
CA LYS A 20 13.56 -4.29 16.29
C LYS A 20 12.99 -5.70 16.35
N ALA A 21 12.21 -6.11 15.35
CA ALA A 21 11.65 -7.46 15.26
C ALA A 21 12.64 -8.49 14.66
N GLY A 22 13.83 -8.08 14.22
CA GLY A 22 14.81 -8.96 13.58
C GLY A 22 14.35 -9.52 12.23
N LEU A 23 13.45 -8.81 11.53
CA LEU A 23 12.87 -9.28 10.28
C LEU A 23 13.66 -8.75 9.08
N PRO A 24 14.00 -9.59 8.08
CA PRO A 24 14.79 -9.20 6.92
C PRO A 24 13.94 -8.52 5.85
N PHE A 25 13.23 -7.44 6.21
CA PHE A 25 12.43 -6.64 5.29
C PHE A 25 12.90 -5.19 5.25
N THR A 26 12.60 -4.52 4.14
CA THR A 26 12.78 -3.08 3.99
C THR A 26 11.49 -2.47 3.47
N TYR A 27 11.03 -1.41 4.12
CA TYR A 27 9.86 -0.64 3.74
C TYR A 27 10.30 0.63 2.99
N MET A 28 9.76 0.84 1.79
CA MET A 28 10.10 1.97 0.92
C MET A 28 8.84 2.72 0.47
N ALA A 29 8.99 4.03 0.24
CA ALA A 29 7.94 4.86 -0.36
C ALA A 29 8.13 4.93 -1.87
N PHE A 30 7.05 4.64 -2.61
CA PHE A 30 7.00 4.73 -4.07
C PHE A 30 5.90 5.72 -4.49
N GLU A 31 6.27 6.67 -5.34
CA GLU A 31 5.38 7.63 -5.97
C GLU A 31 4.53 6.92 -7.02
N VAL A 32 3.25 6.77 -6.72
CA VAL A 32 2.26 6.07 -7.54
C VAL A 32 0.94 6.80 -7.38
N ASP A 33 0.40 7.33 -8.46
CA ASP A 33 -0.94 7.91 -8.56
C ASP A 33 -1.95 6.85 -9.07
N ASN A 34 -3.21 7.26 -9.31
CA ASN A 34 -4.25 6.35 -9.77
C ASN A 34 -3.93 5.73 -11.15
N ASP A 35 -3.28 6.48 -12.05
CA ASP A 35 -2.98 6.05 -13.41
C ASP A 35 -1.88 4.97 -13.43
N SER A 36 -0.86 5.13 -12.57
CA SER A 36 0.24 4.18 -12.43
C SER A 36 -0.06 3.02 -11.47
N PHE A 37 -1.14 3.11 -10.68
CA PHE A 37 -1.51 2.11 -9.67
C PHE A 37 -1.68 0.69 -10.21
N PRO A 38 -2.38 0.44 -11.33
CA PRO A 38 -2.55 -0.93 -11.85
C PRO A 38 -1.21 -1.58 -12.19
N GLY A 39 -0.31 -0.84 -12.85
CA GLY A 39 1.04 -1.31 -13.16
C GLY A 39 1.87 -1.58 -11.90
N ALA A 40 1.71 -0.75 -10.87
CA ALA A 40 2.38 -0.97 -9.59
C ALA A 40 1.91 -2.28 -8.92
N ILE A 41 0.60 -2.57 -8.90
CA ILE A 41 0.05 -3.81 -8.36
C ILE A 41 0.60 -5.03 -9.10
N GLU A 42 0.64 -5.00 -10.43
CA GLU A 42 1.21 -6.10 -11.22
C GLU A 42 2.71 -6.28 -10.96
N GLY A 43 3.46 -5.18 -10.77
CA GLY A 43 4.85 -5.22 -10.33
C GLY A 43 5.04 -5.90 -8.97
N LEU A 44 4.19 -5.57 -7.99
CA LEU A 44 4.22 -6.19 -6.66
C LEU A 44 3.98 -7.71 -6.75
N LYS A 45 3.00 -8.14 -7.56
CA LYS A 45 2.70 -9.56 -7.79
C LYS A 45 3.87 -10.28 -8.47
N ALA A 46 4.42 -9.70 -9.54
CA ALA A 46 5.53 -10.28 -10.30
C ALA A 46 6.81 -10.45 -9.44
N LEU A 47 7.10 -9.47 -8.59
CA LEU A 47 8.24 -9.50 -7.66
C LEU A 47 7.98 -10.36 -6.42
N LYS A 48 6.77 -10.91 -6.26
CA LYS A 48 6.34 -11.68 -5.08
C LYS A 48 6.53 -10.90 -3.78
N MET A 49 6.24 -9.60 -3.81
CA MET A 49 6.37 -8.74 -2.63
C MET A 49 5.35 -9.13 -1.56
N ARG A 50 5.78 -9.10 -0.29
CA ARG A 50 4.95 -9.53 0.84
C ARG A 50 3.72 -8.65 1.07
N GLY A 51 3.82 -7.37 0.75
CA GLY A 51 2.75 -6.38 0.93
C GLY A 51 3.26 -4.95 0.74
N THR A 52 2.33 -4.00 0.80
CA THR A 52 2.60 -2.57 0.64
C THR A 52 1.59 -1.76 1.44
N GLY A 53 1.96 -0.55 1.88
CA GLY A 53 1.00 0.41 2.42
C GLY A 53 0.44 1.29 1.31
N ILE A 54 -0.86 1.55 1.36
CA ILE A 54 -1.58 2.42 0.41
C ILE A 54 -2.04 3.71 1.11
N SER A 55 -1.80 4.85 0.48
CA SER A 55 -2.33 6.15 0.92
C SER A 55 -3.05 6.86 -0.24
N MET A 56 -3.55 8.07 0.02
CA MET A 56 -4.21 8.89 -1.00
C MET A 56 -3.28 9.16 -2.20
N PRO A 57 -3.80 9.20 -3.43
CA PRO A 57 -5.23 9.07 -3.79
C PRO A 57 -5.74 7.62 -3.94
N ASN A 58 -4.87 6.62 -3.80
CA ASN A 58 -5.14 5.25 -4.28
C ASN A 58 -6.01 4.38 -3.36
N LYS A 59 -6.47 4.88 -2.19
CA LYS A 59 -7.13 4.02 -1.19
C LYS A 59 -8.44 3.40 -1.69
N GLN A 60 -9.26 4.17 -2.39
CA GLN A 60 -10.50 3.66 -2.98
C GLN A 60 -10.19 2.69 -4.11
N LEU A 61 -9.28 3.07 -5.02
CA LEU A 61 -8.88 2.22 -6.13
C LEU A 61 -8.32 0.87 -5.65
N ALA A 62 -7.56 0.85 -4.55
CA ALA A 62 -7.03 -0.38 -3.98
C ALA A 62 -8.09 -1.42 -3.61
N CYS A 63 -9.34 -1.02 -3.30
CA CYS A 63 -10.44 -1.93 -3.02
C CYS A 63 -10.78 -2.83 -4.24
N GLU A 64 -10.52 -2.35 -5.46
CA GLU A 64 -10.81 -3.07 -6.71
C GLU A 64 -9.68 -4.02 -7.13
N TYR A 65 -8.50 -3.93 -6.50
CA TYR A 65 -7.28 -4.64 -6.90
C TYR A 65 -6.83 -5.70 -5.89
N VAL A 66 -7.68 -6.04 -4.92
CA VAL A 66 -7.42 -7.07 -3.91
C VAL A 66 -8.42 -8.22 -4.04
N ASP A 67 -7.96 -9.44 -3.78
CA ASP A 67 -8.81 -10.64 -3.85
C ASP A 67 -9.72 -10.76 -2.61
N GLU A 68 -9.24 -10.28 -1.46
CA GLU A 68 -9.94 -10.37 -0.18
C GLU A 68 -9.85 -9.05 0.60
N LEU A 69 -10.96 -8.69 1.25
CA LEU A 69 -11.06 -7.55 2.15
C LEU A 69 -11.39 -8.03 3.56
N THR A 70 -10.71 -7.47 4.56
CA THR A 70 -11.12 -7.66 5.96
C THR A 70 -12.50 -7.03 6.20
N PRO A 71 -13.26 -7.43 7.23
CA PRO A 71 -14.59 -6.86 7.49
C PRO A 71 -14.57 -5.32 7.61
N ALA A 72 -13.53 -4.77 8.26
CA ALA A 72 -13.36 -3.32 8.39
C ALA A 72 -13.06 -2.64 7.04
N ALA A 73 -12.19 -3.25 6.22
CA ALA A 73 -11.87 -2.72 4.89
C ALA A 73 -13.07 -2.81 3.95
N ASN A 74 -13.80 -3.94 3.96
CA ASN A 74 -15.01 -4.13 3.18
C ASN A 74 -16.07 -3.09 3.51
N TRP A 75 -16.32 -2.87 4.81
CA TRP A 75 -17.24 -1.81 5.26
C TRP A 75 -16.80 -0.43 4.77
N TRP A 76 -15.51 -0.10 4.90
CA TRP A 76 -14.96 1.19 4.49
C TRP A 76 -15.08 1.41 2.97
N CYS A 77 -14.69 0.42 2.17
CA CYS A 77 -14.79 0.46 0.71
C CYS A 77 -16.24 0.68 0.27
N HIS A 78 -17.20 -0.09 0.80
CA HIS A 78 -18.61 0.06 0.44
C HIS A 78 -19.22 1.43 0.82
N GLN A 79 -18.74 2.08 1.88
CA GLN A 79 -19.23 3.43 2.24
C GLN A 79 -18.71 4.52 1.31
N HIS A 80 -17.53 4.35 0.73
CA HIS A 80 -16.83 5.37 -0.03
C HIS A 80 -16.83 5.10 -1.55
N HIS A 81 -17.60 4.11 -2.01
CA HIS A 81 -17.89 3.84 -3.43
C HIS A 81 -19.11 4.61 -3.97
N ARG A 82 -19.53 5.71 -3.31
CA ARG A 82 -20.57 6.63 -3.77
C ARG A 82 -20.00 7.97 -4.18
#